data_AF-A0A0P7L8L2-F1
#
_entry.id   AF-A0A0P7L8L2-F1
#
_cell.length_a   1.000
_cell.length_b   1.000
_cell.length_c   1.000
_cell.angle_alpha   90.00
_cell.angle_beta   90.00
_cell.angle_gamma   90.00
#
_symmetry.space_group_name_H-M   'P 1'
#
loop_
_entity.id
_entity.type
_entity.pdbx_description
1 polymer ?
#
loop_
_entity_poly.entity_id
_entity_poly.type
_entity_poly.pdbx_seq_one_letter_code
_entity_poly.pdbx_strand_id
1 'polypeptide(L)' 'MTDYREGYEFYRHICEKHGLEPINFHYYILNLSQEQLNAYNEHAKTSGGSIEYEVS' A
#
# COMPACT_ATOMS: atom_id res chain seq x y z
N MET A 1 -4.93 7.36 5.89
CA MET A 1 -4.14 6.35 5.16
C MET A 1 -3.87 5.20 6.10
N THR A 2 -4.77 4.22 6.09
CA THR A 2 -4.62 2.93 6.78
C THR A 2 -3.33 2.25 6.30
N ASP A 3 -2.70 1.46 7.17
CA ASP A 3 -1.25 1.17 7.20
C ASP A 3 -0.65 0.45 5.97
N TYR A 4 -0.42 1.17 4.88
CA TYR A 4 0.27 0.68 3.67
C TYR A 4 1.72 0.20 3.90
N ARG A 5 2.20 0.34 5.14
CA ARG A 5 3.55 0.00 5.55
C ARG A 5 3.78 -1.50 5.44
N GLU A 6 2.79 -2.34 5.75
CA GLU A 6 2.90 -3.79 5.57
C GLU A 6 3.11 -4.18 4.09
N GLY A 7 2.34 -3.58 3.18
CA GLY A 7 2.51 -3.78 1.74
C GLY A 7 3.90 -3.32 1.25
N TYR A 8 4.40 -2.22 1.80
CA TYR A 8 5.73 -1.73 1.49
C TYR A 8 6.83 -2.64 2.03
N GLU A 9 6.70 -3.16 3.25
CA GLU A 9 7.65 -4.12 3.83
C GLU A 9 7.74 -5.39 2.97
N PHE A 10 6.60 -5.92 2.53
CA PHE A 10 6.56 -7.04 1.61
C PHE A 10 7.25 -6.71 0.27
N TYR A 11 6.96 -5.55 -0.30
CA TYR A 11 7.63 -5.07 -1.51
C TYR A 11 9.15 -5.00 -1.35
N ARG A 12 9.64 -4.44 -0.23
CA ARG A 12 11.10 -4.38 0.06
C ARG A 12 11.72 -5.77 0.12
N HIS A 13 11.06 -6.72 0.79
CA HIS A 13 11.53 -8.10 0.89
C HIS A 13 11.66 -8.76 -0.48
N ILE A 14 10.70 -8.54 -1.38
CA ILE A 14 10.76 -9.04 -2.76
C ILE A 14 11.90 -8.35 -3.54
N CYS A 15 12.08 -7.04 -3.42
CA CYS A 15 13.21 -6.34 -4.04
C CYS A 15 14.55 -6.93 -3.62
N GLU A 16 14.76 -7.13 -2.31
CA GLU A 16 15.99 -7.73 -1.77
C GLU A 16 16.25 -9.13 -2.33
N LYS A 17 15.22 -10.00 -2.36
CA LYS A 17 15.32 -11.36 -2.88
C LYS A 17 15.76 -11.42 -4.35
N HIS A 18 15.42 -10.39 -5.12
CA HIS A 18 15.76 -10.27 -6.54
C HIS A 18 16.98 -9.38 -6.80
N GLY A 19 17.68 -8.90 -5.76
CA GLY A 19 18.85 -8.02 -5.91
C GLY A 19 18.50 -6.63 -6.45
N LEU A 20 17.27 -6.18 -6.23
CA LEU A 20 16.77 -4.87 -6.65
C LEU A 20 16.78 -3.89 -5.47
N GLU A 21 17.07 -2.63 -5.76
CA GLU A 21 16.86 -1.55 -4.79
C GLU A 21 15.37 -1.13 -4.78
N PRO A 22 14.70 -1.12 -3.61
CA PRO A 22 13.33 -0.65 -3.51
C PRO A 22 13.26 0.88 -3.64
N ILE A 23 12.24 1.38 -4.33
CA ILE A 23 11.90 2.80 -4.30
C ILE A 23 11.43 3.23 -2.91
N ASN A 24 11.50 4.53 -2.60
CA ASN A 24 11.01 5.03 -1.32
C ASN A 24 9.49 4.84 -1.17
N PHE A 25 9.01 4.85 0.07
CA PHE A 25 7.61 4.62 0.40
C PHE A 25 6.63 5.55 -0.32
N HIS A 26 6.98 6.84 -0.47
CA HIS A 26 6.12 7.80 -1.15
C HIS A 26 5.87 7.41 -2.62
N TYR A 27 6.92 7.04 -3.35
CA TYR A 27 6.79 6.58 -4.72
C TYR A 27 6.12 5.21 -4.85
N TYR A 28 6.31 4.32 -3.86
CA TYR A 28 5.58 3.06 -3.81
C TYR A 28 4.07 3.29 -3.81
N ILE A 29 3.57 4.21 -2.96
CA ILE A 29 2.15 4.56 -2.91
C ILE A 29 1.65 5.13 -4.25
N LEU A 30 2.43 6.04 -4.86
CA LEU A 30 2.07 6.65 -6.15
C LEU A 30 2.01 5.63 -7.29
N ASN A 31 2.71 4.52 -7.17
CA ASN A 31 2.76 3.46 -8.18
C ASN A 31 1.72 2.35 -7.95
N LEU A 32 0.92 2.42 -6.89
CA LEU A 32 -0.19 1.48 -6.70
C LEU A 32 -1.27 1.75 -7.75
N SER A 33 -1.74 0.69 -8.40
CA SER A 33 -2.89 0.78 -9.28
C SER A 33 -4.15 1.10 -8.50
N GLN A 34 -5.15 1.68 -9.16
CA GLN A 34 -6.45 1.93 -8.55
C GLN A 34 -7.08 0.63 -8.03
N GLU A 35 -6.85 -0.50 -8.70
CA GLU A 35 -7.31 -1.82 -8.25
C GLU A 35 -6.62 -2.25 -6.95
N GLN A 36 -5.31 -2.04 -6.82
CA GLN A 36 -4.56 -2.36 -5.60
C GLN A 36 -4.99 -1.47 -4.43
N LEU A 37 -5.21 -0.17 -4.69
CA LEU A 37 -5.76 0.75 -3.70
C LEU A 37 -7.18 0.34 -3.27
N ASN A 38 -8.02 -0.06 -4.24
CA ASN A 38 -9.38 -0.50 -3.96
C ASN A 38 -9.39 -1.81 -3.15
N ALA A 39 -8.60 -2.81 -3.53
CA ALA A 39 -8.47 -4.07 -2.81
C ALA A 39 -8.02 -3.85 -1.36
N TYR A 40 -7.08 -2.91 -1.14
CA TYR A 40 -6.64 -2.54 0.20
C TYR A 40 -7.73 -1.81 1.00
N ASN A 41 -8.44 -0.85 0.37
CA ASN A 41 -9.55 -0.16 1.00
C ASN A 41 -10.68 -1.14 1.39
N GLU A 42 -11.01 -2.11 0.54
CA GLU A 42 -11.98 -3.14 0.88
C GLU A 42 -11.52 -4.00 2.07
N HIS A 43 -10.24 -4.40 2.11
CA HIS A 43 -9.67 -5.11 3.26
C HIS A 43 -9.68 -4.29 4.56
N ALA A 44 -9.46 -2.98 4.47
CA ALA A 44 -9.52 -2.08 5.63
C ALA A 44 -10.95 -1.94 6.16
N LYS A 45 -11.97 -1.88 5.27
CA LYS A 45 -13.39 -1.86 5.64
C LYS A 45 -13.82 -3.13 6.38
N THR A 46 -13.33 -4.29 5.94
CA THR A 46 -13.65 -5.58 6.57
C THR A 46 -12.90 -5.80 7.89
N SER A 47 -11.73 -5.18 8.05
CA SER A 47 -10.91 -5.26 9.27
C SER A 47 -11.27 -4.22 10.34
N GLY A 48 -12.37 -3.46 10.16
CA GLY A 48 -12.87 -2.49 11.15
C GLY A 48 -12.17 -1.13 11.15
N GLY A 49 -11.36 -0.81 10.14
CA GLY A 49 -10.78 0.51 9.96
C GLY A 49 -11.75 1.45 9.27
N SER A 50 -12.29 2.44 9.99
CA SER A 50 -13.14 3.50 9.43
C SER A 50 -12.38 4.26 8.33
N ILE A 51 -12.86 4.18 7.08
CA ILE A 51 -12.31 4.97 5.96
C ILE A 51 -13.11 6.27 5.85
N GLU A 52 -12.56 7.36 6.37
CA GLU A 52 -13.03 8.71 6.03
C GLU A 52 -12.38 9.12 4.71
N TYR A 53 -13.19 9.23 3.66
CA TYR A 53 -12.81 9.90 2.43
C TYR A 53 -13.10 11.39 2.60
N GLU A 54 -12.10 12.21 2.94
CA GLU A 54 -12.19 13.64 2.65
C GLU A 54 -11.87 13.85 1.16
N VAL A 55 -12.92 14.07 0.37
CA VAL A 55 -12.81 14.62 -0.98
C VAL A 55 -12.99 16.13 -0.83
N SER A 56 -11.93 16.90 -1.07
CA SER A 56 -11.99 18.36 -1.27
C SER A 56 -12.40 18.70 -2.70
#